data_AF-A0A833RDE4-F1
#
_entry.id   AF-A0A833RDE4-F1
#
_cell.length_a   1.000
_cell.length_b   1.000
_cell.length_c   1.000
_cell.angle_alpha   90.00
_cell.angle_beta   90.00
_cell.angle_gamma   90.00
#
_symmetry.space_group_name_H-M   'P 1'
#
loop_
_entity.id
_entity.type
_entity.pdbx_description
1 polymer ?
#
loop_
_entity_poly.entity_id
_entity_poly.type
_entity_poly.pdbx_seq_one_letter_code
_entity_poly.pdbx_strand_id
1 'polypeptide(L)'
;MANCIPVLTPNHCASSAESIPTPTPWPDQFNALLFTNHTLTGKAKLQMNDLWYDWPNQHTMNHIQYQLRDYLHDVQWNNGTSYYFTSGPTGTCTTRLFPIGVLRPE
;
A
#
# COMPACT_ATOMS: atom_id res chain seq x y z
N MET A 1 16.01 -21.91 -26.86
CA MET A 1 16.74 -23.09 -27.37
C MET A 1 17.80 -23.43 -26.35
N ALA A 2 17.62 -24.51 -25.60
CA ALA A 2 18.62 -24.97 -24.63
C ALA A 2 19.68 -25.80 -25.38
N ASN A 3 20.95 -25.40 -25.29
CA ASN A 3 22.07 -26.15 -25.85
C ASN A 3 22.47 -27.25 -24.86
N CYS A 4 22.19 -28.51 -25.21
CA CYS A 4 22.70 -29.67 -24.48
C CYS A 4 23.94 -30.22 -25.21
N ILE A 5 25.08 -30.27 -24.51
CA ILE A 5 26.29 -30.97 -24.95
C ILE A 5 26.15 -32.45 -24.56
N PRO A 6 26.49 -33.43 -25.43
CA PRO A 6 26.36 -34.83 -25.09
C PRO A 6 27.60 -35.27 -24.30
N VAL A 7 27.43 -35.62 -23.02
CA VAL A 7 28.40 -36.43 -22.28
C VAL A 7 27.69 -37.72 -21.85
N LEU A 8 28.38 -38.85 -22.06
CA LEU A 8 27.91 -40.23 -21.98
C LEU A 8 27.58 -40.72 -20.54
N THR A 9 26.74 -40.01 -19.80
CA THR A 9 26.26 -40.45 -18.48
C THR A 9 24.75 -40.27 -18.33
N PRO A 10 24.06 -41.12 -17.55
CA PRO A 10 22.60 -41.09 -17.46
C PRO A 10 22.12 -39.73 -16.91
N ASN A 11 21.41 -39.00 -17.78
CA ASN A 11 20.49 -37.90 -17.51
C ASN A 11 20.52 -37.34 -16.09
N HIS A 12 21.41 -36.37 -15.84
CA HIS A 12 21.14 -35.33 -14.85
C HIS A 12 20.87 -34.05 -15.62
N CYS A 13 19.61 -33.86 -16.02
CA CYS A 13 19.13 -32.53 -16.34
C CYS A 13 19.01 -31.82 -14.99
N ALA A 14 20.07 -31.11 -14.58
CA ALA A 14 20.02 -30.27 -13.40
C ALA A 14 19.06 -29.11 -13.71
N SER A 15 17.79 -29.30 -13.38
CA SER A 15 16.86 -28.20 -13.21
C SER A 15 17.41 -27.36 -12.06
N SER A 16 17.93 -26.17 -12.35
CA SER A 16 18.15 -25.19 -11.29
C SER A 16 16.78 -24.83 -10.74
N ALA A 17 16.37 -25.49 -9.66
CA ALA A 17 15.21 -25.07 -8.90
C ALA A 17 15.54 -23.67 -8.35
N GLU A 18 15.15 -22.62 -9.07
CA GLU A 18 15.19 -21.26 -8.54
C GLU A 18 14.31 -21.24 -7.29
N SER A 19 14.91 -20.94 -6.14
CA SER A 19 14.15 -20.75 -4.91
C SER A 19 13.24 -19.54 -5.08
N ILE A 20 11.93 -19.71 -4.80
CA ILE A 20 10.99 -18.59 -4.75
C ILE A 20 11.51 -17.58 -3.72
N PRO A 21 11.75 -16.31 -4.10
CA PRO A 21 12.29 -15.33 -3.17
C PRO A 21 11.25 -15.02 -2.09
N THR A 22 11.70 -14.95 -0.83
CA THR A 22 10.87 -14.46 0.28
C THR A 22 10.77 -12.94 0.18
N PRO A 23 9.55 -12.35 0.19
CA PRO A 23 9.40 -10.91 0.21
C PRO A 23 10.10 -10.28 1.41
N THR A 24 10.70 -9.11 1.22
CA THR A 24 11.24 -8.33 2.33
C THR A 24 10.07 -7.81 3.17
N PRO A 25 10.05 -8.01 4.50
CA PRO A 25 9.02 -7.45 5.36
C PRO A 25 8.97 -5.93 5.24
N TRP A 26 7.77 -5.37 5.39
CA TRP A 26 7.61 -3.92 5.43
C TRP A 26 8.28 -3.33 6.67
N PRO A 27 8.90 -2.14 6.56
CA PRO A 27 9.34 -1.37 7.72
C PRO A 27 8.17 -1.12 8.67
N ASP A 28 8.43 -1.16 9.97
CA ASP A 28 7.41 -0.89 10.99
C ASP A 28 6.91 0.57 10.93
N GLN A 29 7.74 1.48 10.41
CA GLN A 29 7.38 2.87 10.18
C GLN A 29 7.97 3.34 8.85
N PHE A 30 7.18 4.06 8.05
CA PHE A 30 7.67 4.70 6.84
C PHE A 30 6.78 5.88 6.44
N ASN A 31 7.33 6.74 5.58
CA ASN A 31 6.61 7.77 4.87
C ASN A 31 6.72 7.54 3.36
N ALA A 32 5.62 7.76 2.63
CA ALA A 32 5.59 7.61 1.19
C ALA A 32 4.63 8.60 0.54
N LEU A 33 4.99 9.07 -0.66
CA LEU A 33 4.10 9.87 -1.50
C LEU A 33 3.48 8.98 -2.58
N LEU A 34 2.16 8.81 -2.53
CA LEU A 34 1.41 7.97 -3.46
C LEU A 34 0.65 8.84 -4.45
N PHE A 35 0.68 8.45 -5.73
CA PHE A 35 -0.15 9.02 -6.77
C PHE A 35 -1.16 7.98 -7.22
N THR A 36 -2.43 8.20 -6.90
CA THR A 36 -3.49 7.23 -7.22
C THR A 36 -4.33 7.74 -8.38
N ASN A 37 -4.49 6.88 -9.39
CA ASN A 37 -5.33 7.18 -10.55
C ASN A 37 -6.71 6.53 -10.43
N HIS A 38 -7.75 7.35 -10.23
CA HIS A 38 -9.14 6.92 -10.18
C HIS A 38 -9.93 7.22 -11.47
N THR A 39 -9.28 7.43 -12.62
CA THR A 39 -10.00 7.76 -13.87
C THR A 39 -10.99 6.67 -14.30
N LEU A 40 -10.75 5.39 -13.98
CA LEU A 40 -11.61 4.28 -14.39
C LEU A 40 -12.91 4.15 -13.55
N THR A 41 -13.04 4.83 -12.42
CA THR A 41 -14.22 4.72 -11.53
C THR A 41 -15.27 5.81 -11.75
N GLY A 42 -15.09 6.67 -12.78
CA GLY A 42 -16.08 7.65 -13.21
C GLY A 42 -16.30 8.86 -12.28
N LYS A 43 -15.65 8.93 -11.11
CA LYS A 43 -15.79 10.04 -10.14
C LYS A 43 -14.70 11.11 -10.22
N ALA A 44 -13.75 10.94 -11.14
CA ALA A 44 -12.64 11.84 -11.50
C ALA A 44 -11.45 11.98 -10.50
N LYS A 45 -10.27 11.99 -11.15
CA LYS A 45 -8.98 12.60 -10.82
C LYS A 45 -7.89 11.78 -10.13
N LEU A 46 -6.67 12.08 -10.60
CA LEU A 46 -5.40 11.82 -9.93
C LEU A 46 -5.46 12.47 -8.54
N GLN A 47 -5.13 11.72 -7.51
CA GLN A 47 -4.92 12.25 -6.16
C GLN A 47 -3.50 11.96 -5.71
N MET A 48 -3.00 12.83 -4.83
CA MET A 48 -1.74 12.64 -4.14
C MET A 48 -2.04 12.36 -2.67
N ASN A 49 -1.46 11.29 -2.14
CA ASN A 49 -1.53 10.95 -0.72
C ASN A 49 -0.13 10.98 -0.13
N ASP A 50 0.09 11.84 0.86
CA ASP A 50 1.24 11.71 1.75
C ASP A 50 0.86 10.73 2.89
N LEU A 51 1.44 9.53 2.84
CA LEU A 51 1.13 8.42 3.71
C LEU A 51 2.16 8.31 4.83
N TRP A 52 1.69 8.27 6.06
CA TRP A 52 2.47 8.00 7.26
C TRP A 52 1.98 6.69 7.87
N TYR A 53 2.83 5.67 7.84
CA TYR A 53 2.53 4.37 8.42
C TYR A 53 3.28 4.22 9.75
N ASP A 54 2.54 3.89 10.80
CA ASP A 54 3.08 3.75 12.15
C ASP A 54 2.53 2.48 12.84
N TRP A 55 3.19 1.35 12.56
CA TRP A 55 2.79 0.05 13.09
C TRP A 55 2.89 -0.05 14.62
N PRO A 56 3.98 0.40 15.29
CA PRO A 56 4.07 0.36 16.76
C PRO A 56 2.91 1.07 17.45
N ASN A 57 2.42 2.18 16.87
CA ASN A 57 1.30 2.94 17.39
C ASN A 57 -0.04 2.62 16.70
N GLN A 58 -0.09 1.54 15.91
CA GLN A 58 -1.31 0.94 15.36
C GLN A 58 -2.21 1.92 14.58
N HIS A 59 -1.59 2.84 13.84
CA HIS A 59 -2.32 3.77 13.00
C HIS A 59 -1.60 4.07 11.68
N THR A 60 -2.38 4.57 10.74
CA THR A 60 -1.89 5.10 9.47
C THR A 60 -2.61 6.40 9.16
N MET A 61 -1.89 7.38 8.64
CA MET A 61 -2.43 8.68 8.27
C MET A 61 -2.20 8.94 6.80
N ASN A 62 -3.27 9.26 6.07
CA ASN A 62 -3.21 9.76 4.72
C ASN A 62 -3.57 11.24 4.69
N HIS A 63 -2.68 12.00 4.10
CA HIS A 63 -2.85 13.39 3.73
C HIS A 63 -3.24 13.47 2.24
N ILE A 64 -4.52 13.65 1.97
CA ILE A 64 -5.09 13.48 0.63
C ILE A 64 -5.32 14.85 -0.01
N GLN A 65 -4.55 15.13 -1.05
CA GLN A 65 -4.71 16.30 -1.90
C GLN A 65 -5.42 15.92 -3.21
N TYR A 66 -6.61 16.48 -3.39
CA TYR A 66 -7.32 16.48 -4.66
C TYR A 66 -6.90 17.69 -5.51
N GLN A 67 -6.96 17.58 -6.84
CA GLN A 67 -6.53 18.69 -7.71
C GLN A 67 -7.36 19.98 -7.57
N LEU A 68 -8.61 19.91 -7.07
CA LEU A 68 -9.54 21.06 -6.97
C LEU A 68 -10.53 20.93 -5.79
N ARG A 69 -10.10 20.38 -4.65
CA ARG A 69 -10.93 20.26 -3.43
C ARG A 69 -10.10 20.53 -2.18
N ASP A 70 -10.77 20.59 -1.04
CA ASP A 70 -10.14 20.70 0.27
C ASP A 70 -9.18 19.55 0.55
N TYR A 71 -8.16 19.87 1.33
CA TYR A 71 -7.19 18.89 1.84
C TYR A 71 -7.87 18.01 2.89
N LEU A 72 -7.87 16.71 2.63
CA LEU A 72 -8.56 15.72 3.45
C LEU A 72 -7.54 14.88 4.22
N HIS A 73 -7.73 14.78 5.53
CA HIS A 73 -6.96 13.88 6.38
C HIS A 73 -7.78 12.60 6.62
N ASP A 74 -7.14 11.45 6.54
CA ASP A 74 -7.69 10.14 6.93
C ASP A 74 -6.75 9.50 7.93
N VAL A 75 -7.18 9.38 9.18
CA VAL A 75 -6.46 8.66 10.23
C VAL A 75 -7.18 7.36 10.50
N GLN A 76 -6.56 6.24 10.14
CA GLN A 76 -7.10 4.90 10.33
C GLN A 76 -6.37 4.18 11.46
N TRP A 77 -7.14 3.58 12.35
CA TRP A 77 -6.70 2.82 13.51
C TRP A 77 -6.88 1.32 13.29
N ASN A 78 -6.06 0.53 13.99
CA ASN A 78 -6.11 -0.93 13.90
C ASN A 78 -7.42 -1.55 14.42
N ASN A 79 -8.20 -0.82 15.24
CA ASN A 79 -9.53 -1.26 15.65
C ASN A 79 -10.60 -1.09 14.55
N GLY A 80 -10.19 -0.74 13.32
CA GLY A 80 -11.07 -0.52 12.18
C GLY A 80 -11.69 0.88 12.12
N THR A 81 -11.47 1.73 13.11
CA THR A 81 -11.99 3.10 13.09
C THR A 81 -11.12 4.00 12.22
N SER A 82 -11.74 4.78 11.35
CA SER A 82 -11.08 5.84 10.59
C SER A 82 -11.79 7.18 10.77
N TYR A 83 -11.02 8.25 10.84
CA TYR A 83 -11.50 9.62 10.93
C TYR A 83 -11.09 10.40 9.68
N TYR A 84 -12.10 10.84 8.93
CA TYR A 84 -11.93 11.71 7.77
C TYR A 84 -12.26 13.14 8.17
N PHE A 85 -11.31 14.06 8.04
CA PHE A 85 -11.53 15.44 8.43
C PHE A 85 -10.81 16.47 7.55
N THR A 86 -11.33 17.68 7.54
CA THR A 86 -10.72 18.85 6.90
C THR A 86 -10.34 19.88 7.97
N SER A 87 -9.27 20.63 7.73
CA SER A 87 -8.80 21.67 8.65
C SER A 87 -9.49 23.03 8.38
N GLY A 88 -9.52 23.91 9.38
CA GLY A 88 -10.00 25.29 9.25
C GLY A 88 -11.33 25.59 9.96
N PRO A 89 -11.81 26.85 9.91
CA PRO A 89 -13.00 27.31 10.66
C PRO A 89 -14.29 26.58 10.29
N THR A 90 -14.37 26.06 9.06
CA THR A 90 -15.50 25.26 8.54
C THR A 90 -15.11 23.80 8.37
N GLY A 91 -14.12 23.32 9.13
CA GLY A 91 -13.64 21.95 9.09
C GLY A 91 -14.76 20.94 9.36
N THR A 92 -14.67 19.80 8.70
CA THR A 92 -15.61 18.68 8.88
C THR A 92 -14.88 17.51 9.50
N CYS A 93 -15.60 16.65 10.23
CA CYS A 93 -15.06 15.39 10.74
C CYS A 93 -16.13 14.29 10.61
N THR A 94 -15.76 13.17 10.02
CA THR A 94 -16.65 12.01 9.86
C THR A 94 -15.92 10.74 10.25
N THR A 95 -16.58 9.89 11.03
CA THR A 95 -16.07 8.57 11.37
C THR A 95 -16.52 7.53 10.35
N ARG A 96 -15.63 6.61 10.02
CA ARG A 96 -15.86 5.43 9.17
C ARG A 96 -15.37 4.18 9.90
N LEU A 97 -15.98 3.05 9.60
CA LEU A 97 -15.58 1.75 10.12
C LEU A 97 -15.16 0.85 8.95
N PHE A 98 -13.91 0.43 8.98
CA PHE A 98 -13.32 -0.54 8.07
C PHE A 98 -13.07 -1.83 8.85
N PRO A 99 -13.63 -3.00 8.45
CA PRO A 99 -13.57 -4.22 9.26
C PRO A 99 -12.17 -4.73 9.63
N ILE A 100 -11.12 -4.29 8.92
CA ILE A 100 -9.80 -4.93 8.92
C ILE A 100 -8.69 -4.05 9.52
N GLY A 101 -8.94 -2.75 9.74
CA GLY A 101 -7.95 -1.84 10.32
C GLY A 101 -6.68 -1.68 9.49
N VAL A 102 -5.55 -1.47 10.17
CA VAL A 102 -4.23 -1.24 9.56
C VAL A 102 -3.60 -2.58 9.20
N LEU A 103 -3.39 -2.83 7.91
CA LEU A 103 -2.83 -4.09 7.43
C LEU A 103 -1.30 -4.09 7.43
N ARG A 104 -0.72 -5.26 7.68
CA ARG A 104 0.67 -5.59 7.32
C ARG A 104 0.62 -6.58 6.15
N PRO A 105 1.34 -6.33 5.04
CA PRO A 105 1.56 -7.36 4.03
C PRO A 105 2.56 -8.36 4.61
N GLU A 106 2.05 -9.49 5.07
CA GLU A 106 2.83 -10.66 5.45
C GLU A 106 2.89 -11.69 4.31
#